data_AF-A0A397ZML6-F1
#
_entry.id   AF-A0A397ZML6-F1
#
_cell.length_a   1.000
_cell.length_b   1.000
_cell.length_c   1.000
_cell.angle_alpha   90.00
_cell.angle_beta   90.00
_cell.angle_gamma   90.00
#
_symmetry.space_group_name_H-M   'P 1'
#
loop_
_entity.id
_entity.type
_entity.pdbx_description
1 polymer ?
#
loop_
_entity_poly.entity_id
_entity_poly.type
_entity_poly.pdbx_seq_one_letter_code
_entity_poly.pdbx_strand_id
1 'polypeptide(L)'
;MHPHASRRDRTPRVPVPQSPNHNIAPKNAMLEIAASQPYITVHPPRFNSFVPDAQMLFHVLGICDQLMLTTTQFIRSSPSWLPIVSQLYISLLWNFTILRNFVSSRLGSFFQYYQILNELEFLKHCIVPGPLVSFFQSLSSFNGRFFDITPIIPDFTSLWNASAFHINADYARQIPITAIILDQLHHFATSDDTDSFQFQWYGNVFSQSSQGYNKLNRIGPQLCGSLFSTPQQTASARAFWSSVFAGATRVNAADETARFTSILNLFVHMHNYSKYFNGSVPLSSILPTGLGAVAVRGVPSVNEATRSFLYPTNAEIEPFTSSRFNPRRLIPLAMSVTFQHCEYEGLDEEAERYAIVAHTNLRWPLENGDQNEWTLVNSCVTHRGDVWSFMCHRFSNPVVSLHFQLGQVIVSRYHLHELYLDD
;
A
#
# COMPACT_ATOMS: atom_id res chain seq x y z
N MET A 1 45.02 74.69 0.50
CA MET A 1 43.65 74.68 -0.05
C MET A 1 43.67 73.91 -1.35
N HIS A 2 43.21 72.67 -1.34
CA HIS A 2 43.10 71.80 -2.52
C HIS A 2 41.84 72.19 -3.32
N PRO A 3 41.90 72.34 -4.66
CA PRO A 3 40.70 72.44 -5.46
C PRO A 3 40.10 71.05 -5.68
N HIS A 4 38.81 70.93 -5.35
CA HIS A 4 37.99 69.75 -5.53
C HIS A 4 37.89 69.34 -7.01
N ALA A 5 38.10 68.05 -7.28
CA ALA A 5 37.84 67.44 -8.59
C ALA A 5 36.34 67.49 -8.92
N SER A 6 35.97 68.05 -10.07
CA SER A 6 34.61 68.07 -10.58
C SER A 6 34.10 66.65 -10.85
N ARG A 7 32.94 66.30 -10.27
CA ARG A 7 32.20 65.06 -10.56
C ARG A 7 32.03 64.87 -12.07
N ARG A 8 32.38 63.68 -12.58
CA ARG A 8 32.07 63.27 -13.96
C ARG A 8 30.55 63.21 -14.13
N ASP A 9 30.05 64.05 -15.03
CA ASP A 9 28.68 64.02 -15.53
C ASP A 9 28.38 62.64 -16.14
N ARG A 10 27.31 61.99 -15.66
CA ARG A 10 26.84 60.66 -16.11
C ARG A 10 25.53 60.77 -16.92
N THR A 11 25.34 61.89 -17.61
CA THR A 11 24.25 62.00 -18.58
C THR A 11 24.59 61.17 -19.84
N PRO A 12 23.70 60.27 -20.30
CA PRO A 12 23.92 59.54 -21.53
C PRO A 12 23.96 60.53 -22.70
N ARG A 13 25.02 60.46 -23.49
CA ARG A 13 25.20 61.32 -24.68
C ARG A 13 24.25 60.85 -25.79
N VAL A 14 23.29 61.73 -26.10
CA VAL A 14 22.48 61.84 -27.33
C VAL A 14 21.33 60.81 -27.49
N PRO A 15 20.10 61.23 -27.87
CA PRO A 15 19.05 60.32 -28.32
C PRO A 15 19.38 59.80 -29.73
N VAL A 16 19.39 58.48 -29.92
CA VAL A 16 19.34 57.86 -31.25
C VAL A 16 18.00 58.26 -31.90
N PRO A 17 17.95 58.63 -33.19
CA PRO A 17 16.69 59.03 -33.83
C PRO A 17 15.67 57.89 -33.75
N GLN A 18 14.50 58.16 -33.17
CA GLN A 18 13.36 57.26 -33.26
C GLN A 18 12.77 57.38 -34.67
N SER A 19 12.65 56.24 -35.37
CA SER A 19 11.85 56.15 -36.60
C SER A 19 10.38 56.44 -36.27
N PRO A 20 9.65 57.29 -37.03
CA PRO A 20 8.31 57.72 -36.66
C PRO A 20 7.21 56.70 -36.97
N ASN A 21 7.54 55.48 -37.39
CA ASN A 21 6.54 54.47 -37.74
C ASN A 21 6.72 53.23 -36.88
N HIS A 22 5.99 53.12 -35.77
CA HIS A 22 5.30 51.88 -35.36
C HIS A 22 4.36 52.11 -34.16
N ASN A 23 3.06 52.05 -34.45
CA ASN A 23 1.94 52.00 -33.50
C ASN A 23 1.81 50.62 -32.81
N ILE A 24 2.88 50.10 -32.22
CA ILE A 24 2.85 48.94 -31.33
C ILE A 24 3.85 49.26 -30.24
N ALA A 25 3.45 49.25 -28.97
CA ALA A 25 4.40 49.40 -27.86
C ALA A 25 5.59 48.44 -28.13
N PRO A 26 6.81 48.96 -28.33
CA PRO A 26 7.89 48.11 -28.82
C PRO A 26 8.17 47.06 -27.75
N LYS A 27 8.02 45.78 -28.10
CA LYS A 27 8.63 44.71 -27.32
C LYS A 27 10.09 45.11 -27.16
N ASN A 28 10.53 45.26 -25.91
CA ASN A 28 11.87 45.75 -25.57
C ASN A 28 12.90 45.08 -26.49
N ALA A 29 13.65 45.85 -27.29
CA ALA A 29 14.55 45.31 -28.32
C ALA A 29 15.58 44.31 -27.75
N MET A 30 15.89 44.43 -26.45
CA MET A 30 16.71 43.46 -25.72
C MET A 30 16.02 42.10 -25.54
N LEU A 31 14.70 42.08 -25.35
CA LEU A 31 13.90 40.84 -25.28
C LEU A 31 13.75 40.17 -26.65
N GLU A 32 13.90 40.90 -27.75
CA GLU A 32 13.86 40.34 -29.10
C GLU A 32 15.11 39.51 -29.41
N ILE A 33 16.28 39.95 -28.91
CA ILE A 33 17.53 39.17 -28.93
C ILE A 33 17.40 37.90 -28.07
N ALA A 34 16.69 37.97 -26.94
CA ALA A 34 16.41 36.80 -26.12
C ALA A 34 15.38 35.86 -26.79
N ALA A 35 14.40 36.41 -27.52
CA ALA A 35 13.39 35.63 -28.24
C ALA A 35 13.97 34.81 -29.40
N SER A 36 15.14 35.19 -29.94
CA SER A 36 15.86 34.37 -30.92
C SER A 36 16.59 33.17 -30.29
N GLN A 37 16.59 33.04 -28.96
CA GLN A 37 17.09 31.87 -28.24
C GLN A 37 15.89 30.99 -27.84
N PRO A 38 15.56 29.93 -28.60
CA PRO A 38 14.44 29.07 -28.24
C PRO A 38 14.73 28.38 -26.90
N TYR A 39 13.81 28.49 -25.95
CA TYR A 39 13.85 27.67 -24.76
C TYR A 39 13.70 26.21 -25.15
N ILE A 40 14.62 25.38 -24.66
CA ILE A 40 14.50 23.92 -24.75
C ILE A 40 13.84 23.45 -23.46
N THR A 41 12.66 22.86 -23.59
CA THR A 41 12.01 22.18 -22.46
C THR A 41 12.48 20.74 -22.44
N VAL A 42 13.34 20.38 -21.49
CA VAL A 42 13.67 18.98 -21.22
C VAL A 42 12.56 18.43 -20.34
N HIS A 43 11.73 17.54 -20.89
CA HIS A 43 10.78 16.79 -20.09
C HIS A 43 11.53 15.63 -19.41
N PRO A 44 11.63 15.59 -18.06
CA PRO A 44 12.14 14.41 -17.39
C PRO A 44 11.26 13.19 -17.73
N PRO A 45 11.78 11.96 -17.60
CA PRO A 45 10.99 10.75 -17.81
C PRO A 45 9.68 10.85 -17.01
N ARG A 46 8.55 10.76 -17.72
CA ARG A 46 7.20 10.96 -17.14
C ARG A 46 6.82 9.91 -16.12
N PHE A 47 7.48 8.75 -16.16
CA PHE A 47 7.14 7.61 -15.33
C PHE A 47 7.75 7.73 -13.93
N ASN A 48 6.87 7.82 -12.94
CA ASN A 48 7.20 7.75 -11.54
C ASN A 48 6.42 6.60 -10.92
N SER A 49 7.05 5.87 -10.00
CA SER A 49 6.41 4.76 -9.33
C SER A 49 6.80 4.66 -7.88
N PHE A 50 5.96 3.96 -7.12
CA PHE A 50 6.21 3.67 -5.72
C PHE A 50 5.61 2.31 -5.36
N VAL A 51 6.16 1.70 -4.31
CA VAL A 51 5.64 0.48 -3.70
C VAL A 51 4.62 0.87 -2.63
N PRO A 52 3.34 0.48 -2.78
CA PRO A 52 2.33 0.85 -1.81
C PRO A 52 2.48 0.15 -0.46
N ASP A 53 2.25 0.89 0.62
CA ASP A 53 2.21 0.37 1.98
C ASP A 53 0.79 -0.11 2.33
N ALA A 54 0.67 -1.37 2.80
CA ALA A 54 -0.60 -1.98 3.16
C ALA A 54 -0.81 -2.11 4.68
N GLN A 55 0.06 -1.56 5.53
CA GLN A 55 -0.04 -1.75 6.99
C GLN A 55 -1.35 -1.18 7.55
N MET A 56 -1.75 0.02 7.13
CA MET A 56 -3.02 0.63 7.55
C MET A 56 -4.23 -0.15 7.00
N LEU A 57 -4.16 -0.64 5.76
CA LEU A 57 -5.21 -1.49 5.18
C LEU A 57 -5.44 -2.74 6.04
N PHE A 58 -4.36 -3.45 6.39
CA PHE A 58 -4.45 -4.68 7.19
C PHE A 58 -4.86 -4.42 8.64
N HIS A 59 -4.51 -3.25 9.17
CA HIS A 59 -5.00 -2.81 10.46
C HIS A 59 -6.52 -2.60 10.45
N VAL A 60 -7.05 -1.88 9.45
CA VAL A 60 -8.48 -1.67 9.27
C VAL A 60 -9.21 -2.99 9.00
N LEU A 61 -8.64 -3.87 8.19
CA LEU A 61 -9.15 -5.23 7.99
C LEU A 61 -9.24 -6.00 9.31
N GLY A 62 -8.23 -5.89 10.18
CA GLY A 62 -8.26 -6.51 11.50
C GLY A 62 -9.40 -6.01 12.39
N ILE A 63 -9.76 -4.74 12.30
CA ILE A 63 -10.94 -4.18 12.99
C ILE A 63 -12.21 -4.80 12.41
N CYS A 64 -12.34 -4.86 11.08
CA CYS A 64 -13.48 -5.48 10.41
C CYS A 64 -13.63 -6.97 10.83
N ASP A 65 -12.53 -7.72 10.88
CA ASP A 65 -12.52 -9.13 11.28
C ASP A 65 -12.96 -9.30 12.76
N GLN A 66 -12.53 -8.39 13.65
CA GLN A 66 -12.99 -8.39 15.04
C GLN A 66 -14.51 -8.16 15.14
N LEU A 67 -15.08 -7.27 14.34
CA LEU A 67 -16.53 -7.04 14.30
C LEU A 67 -17.29 -8.27 13.80
N MET A 68 -16.76 -8.94 12.76
CA MET A 68 -17.37 -10.16 12.25
C MET A 68 -17.34 -11.30 13.28
N LEU A 69 -16.30 -11.39 14.11
CA LEU A 69 -16.23 -12.35 15.23
C LEU A 69 -17.24 -12.05 16.34
N THR A 70 -17.76 -10.84 16.44
CA THR A 70 -18.85 -10.50 17.37
C THR A 70 -20.24 -10.70 16.76
N THR A 71 -20.33 -10.92 15.45
CA THR A 71 -21.59 -11.03 14.71
C THR A 71 -22.04 -12.49 14.63
N THR A 72 -22.95 -12.88 15.53
CA THR A 72 -23.38 -14.29 15.69
C THR A 72 -24.02 -14.89 14.42
N GLN A 73 -24.80 -14.11 13.68
CA GLN A 73 -25.42 -14.54 12.42
C GLN A 73 -24.36 -14.91 11.38
N PHE A 74 -23.32 -14.09 11.24
CA PHE A 74 -22.23 -14.35 10.31
C PHE A 74 -21.47 -15.62 10.68
N ILE A 75 -21.05 -15.77 11.94
CA ILE A 75 -20.31 -16.94 12.42
C ILE A 75 -21.08 -18.23 12.12
N ARG A 76 -22.40 -18.24 12.37
CA ARG A 76 -23.25 -19.40 12.07
C ARG A 76 -23.36 -19.67 10.57
N SER A 77 -23.41 -18.63 9.75
CA SER A 77 -23.52 -18.75 8.28
C SER A 77 -22.21 -19.13 7.59
N SER A 78 -21.07 -18.81 8.20
CA SER A 78 -19.73 -18.96 7.62
C SER A 78 -18.76 -19.66 8.58
N PRO A 79 -19.02 -20.94 8.94
CA PRO A 79 -18.23 -21.67 9.94
C PRO A 79 -16.80 -22.00 9.49
N SER A 80 -16.50 -21.85 8.19
CA SER A 80 -15.17 -22.05 7.62
C SER A 80 -14.29 -20.79 7.60
N TRP A 81 -14.86 -19.63 7.87
CA TRP A 81 -14.14 -18.36 7.79
C TRP A 81 -13.23 -18.15 9.01
N LEU A 82 -12.05 -17.59 8.78
CA LEU A 82 -11.10 -17.13 9.81
C LEU A 82 -10.49 -15.80 9.34
N PRO A 83 -9.97 -14.94 10.23
CA PRO A 83 -9.33 -13.70 9.81
C PRO A 83 -8.18 -13.89 8.81
N ILE A 84 -7.44 -15.01 8.87
CA ILE A 84 -6.39 -15.34 7.88
C ILE A 84 -6.95 -15.48 6.46
N VAL A 85 -8.22 -15.87 6.31
CA VAL A 85 -8.95 -15.96 5.03
C VAL A 85 -9.22 -14.57 4.49
N SER A 86 -9.69 -13.64 5.35
CA SER A 86 -9.85 -12.22 4.99
C SER A 86 -8.53 -11.61 4.54
N GLN A 87 -7.45 -11.87 5.28
CA GLN A 87 -6.10 -11.39 4.95
C GLN A 87 -5.61 -11.91 3.61
N LEU A 88 -5.82 -13.21 3.32
CA LEU A 88 -5.45 -13.81 2.05
C LEU A 88 -6.23 -13.19 0.88
N TYR A 89 -7.53 -13.01 1.06
CA TYR A 89 -8.41 -12.40 0.07
C TYR A 89 -8.01 -10.96 -0.26
N ILE A 90 -7.86 -10.12 0.77
CA ILE A 90 -7.49 -8.71 0.57
C ILE A 90 -6.06 -8.60 0.02
N SER A 91 -5.13 -9.48 0.41
CA SER A 91 -3.80 -9.56 -0.19
C SER A 91 -3.86 -9.83 -1.70
N LEU A 92 -4.70 -10.77 -2.14
CA LEU A 92 -4.90 -11.06 -3.56
C LEU A 92 -5.46 -9.85 -4.31
N LEU A 93 -6.54 -9.25 -3.80
CA LEU A 93 -7.16 -8.08 -4.43
C LEU A 93 -6.19 -6.89 -4.48
N TRP A 94 -5.42 -6.66 -3.42
CA TRP A 94 -4.44 -5.58 -3.34
C TRP A 94 -3.39 -5.70 -4.43
N ASN A 95 -2.74 -6.87 -4.53
CA ASN A 95 -1.74 -7.14 -5.54
C ASN A 95 -2.32 -7.07 -6.96
N PHE A 96 -3.51 -7.66 -7.17
CA PHE A 96 -4.20 -7.58 -8.46
C PHE A 96 -4.52 -6.13 -8.86
N THR A 97 -4.95 -5.29 -7.91
CA THR A 97 -5.27 -3.88 -8.18
C THR A 97 -4.05 -3.11 -8.61
N ILE A 98 -2.90 -3.31 -7.95
CA ILE A 98 -1.64 -2.64 -8.35
C ILE A 98 -1.25 -3.05 -9.77
N LEU A 99 -1.28 -4.36 -10.08
CA LEU A 99 -0.97 -4.84 -11.43
C LEU A 99 -1.93 -4.27 -12.49
N ARG A 100 -3.22 -4.26 -12.19
CA ARG A 100 -4.25 -3.70 -13.06
C ARG A 100 -4.03 -2.21 -13.33
N ASN A 101 -3.73 -1.43 -12.29
CA ASN A 101 -3.49 0.00 -12.39
C ASN A 101 -2.20 0.27 -13.18
N PHE A 102 -1.14 -0.49 -12.91
CA PHE A 102 0.12 -0.42 -13.64
C PHE A 102 -0.07 -0.69 -15.15
N VAL A 103 -0.78 -1.77 -15.52
CA VAL A 103 -1.09 -2.08 -16.92
C VAL A 103 -1.97 -1.01 -17.57
N SER A 104 -2.95 -0.49 -16.84
CA SER A 104 -3.85 0.56 -17.34
C SER A 104 -3.15 1.90 -17.56
N SER A 105 -2.09 2.19 -16.81
CA SER A 105 -1.30 3.42 -16.94
C SER A 105 -0.56 3.53 -18.28
N ARG A 106 -0.29 2.40 -18.95
CA ARG A 106 0.47 2.31 -20.20
C ARG A 106 1.91 2.84 -20.11
N LEU A 107 2.54 2.79 -18.94
CA LEU A 107 3.87 3.35 -18.70
C LEU A 107 5.06 2.34 -18.75
N GLY A 108 4.87 1.07 -19.16
CA GLY A 108 5.92 0.02 -19.12
C GLY A 108 5.82 -1.08 -20.18
N SER A 109 6.59 -2.18 -20.03
CA SER A 109 6.42 -3.39 -20.85
C SER A 109 5.47 -4.36 -20.15
N PHE A 110 4.48 -4.87 -20.86
CA PHE A 110 3.26 -5.42 -20.23
C PHE A 110 3.01 -6.91 -20.44
N PHE A 111 3.80 -7.59 -21.28
CA PHE A 111 3.39 -8.90 -21.81
C PHE A 111 3.11 -9.95 -20.71
N GLN A 112 3.99 -10.05 -19.71
CA GLN A 112 3.85 -11.01 -18.61
C GLN A 112 2.68 -10.65 -17.67
N TYR A 113 2.48 -9.36 -17.38
CA TYR A 113 1.38 -8.92 -16.51
C TYR A 113 0.01 -9.08 -17.17
N TYR A 114 -0.09 -8.91 -18.49
CA TYR A 114 -1.35 -9.15 -19.21
C TYR A 114 -1.81 -10.60 -19.08
N GLN A 115 -0.88 -11.56 -19.20
CA GLN A 115 -1.22 -12.98 -19.07
C GLN A 115 -1.73 -13.29 -17.66
N ILE A 116 -1.03 -12.81 -16.63
CA ILE A 116 -1.45 -12.97 -15.22
C ILE A 116 -2.83 -12.33 -14.97
N LEU A 117 -3.06 -11.11 -15.49
CA LEU A 117 -4.35 -10.43 -15.33
C LEU A 117 -5.50 -11.14 -16.02
N ASN A 118 -5.24 -11.80 -17.15
CA ASN A 118 -6.25 -12.60 -17.85
C ASN A 118 -6.58 -13.87 -17.07
N GLU A 119 -5.57 -14.58 -16.53
CA GLU A 119 -5.78 -15.75 -15.68
C GLU A 119 -6.54 -15.41 -14.38
N LEU A 120 -6.33 -14.20 -13.86
CA LEU A 120 -6.96 -13.69 -12.65
C LEU A 120 -8.15 -12.76 -12.91
N GLU A 121 -8.72 -12.77 -14.11
CA GLU A 121 -9.77 -11.83 -14.50
C GLU A 121 -11.01 -11.92 -13.57
N PHE A 122 -11.29 -13.11 -13.05
CA PHE A 122 -12.38 -13.34 -12.10
C PHE A 122 -12.26 -12.47 -10.82
N LEU A 123 -11.06 -12.01 -10.45
CA LEU A 123 -10.86 -11.10 -9.31
C LEU A 123 -11.51 -9.73 -9.53
N LYS A 124 -11.80 -9.31 -10.77
CA LYS A 124 -12.54 -8.06 -11.05
C LYS A 124 -13.97 -8.09 -10.48
N HIS A 125 -14.56 -9.27 -10.37
CA HIS A 125 -15.93 -9.45 -9.87
C HIS A 125 -15.99 -9.65 -8.36
N CYS A 126 -14.84 -9.75 -7.70
CA CYS A 126 -14.75 -9.87 -6.25
C CYS A 126 -15.16 -8.56 -5.56
N ILE A 127 -15.86 -8.68 -4.43
CA ILE A 127 -16.39 -7.55 -3.68
C ILE A 127 -15.34 -7.06 -2.68
N VAL A 128 -15.05 -5.76 -2.71
CA VAL A 128 -14.25 -5.09 -1.69
C VAL A 128 -15.18 -4.64 -0.57
N PRO A 129 -14.91 -5.01 0.70
CA PRO A 129 -15.67 -4.52 1.84
C PRO A 129 -15.64 -2.99 1.93
N GLY A 130 -16.78 -2.37 2.20
CA GLY A 130 -16.97 -0.91 2.21
C GLY A 130 -15.87 -0.08 2.89
N PRO A 131 -15.47 -0.40 4.14
CA PRO A 131 -14.38 0.29 4.84
C PRO A 131 -13.04 0.31 4.08
N LEU A 132 -12.81 -0.68 3.23
CA LEU A 132 -11.55 -0.86 2.52
C LEU A 132 -11.56 -0.19 1.14
N VAL A 133 -12.73 0.16 0.60
CA VAL A 133 -12.88 0.72 -0.75
C VAL A 133 -11.98 1.93 -0.97
N SER A 134 -11.88 2.82 0.03
CA SER A 134 -11.04 4.02 -0.06
C SER A 134 -9.55 3.72 -0.21
N PHE A 135 -9.07 2.60 0.33
CA PHE A 135 -7.67 2.18 0.16
C PHE A 135 -7.40 1.69 -1.27
N PHE A 136 -8.36 1.03 -1.90
CA PHE A 136 -8.24 0.61 -3.29
C PHE A 136 -8.37 1.80 -4.25
N GLN A 137 -9.23 2.77 -3.93
CA GLN A 137 -9.34 4.02 -4.69
C GLN A 137 -8.09 4.90 -4.57
N SER A 138 -7.41 4.89 -3.43
CA SER A 138 -6.17 5.66 -3.26
C SER A 138 -4.98 5.08 -4.04
N LEU A 139 -5.08 3.85 -4.57
CA LEU A 139 -4.08 3.23 -5.44
C LEU A 139 -4.23 3.61 -6.92
N SER A 140 -5.31 4.28 -7.33
CA SER A 140 -5.53 4.60 -8.73
C SER A 140 -4.39 5.48 -9.27
N SER A 141 -3.85 5.12 -10.43
CA SER A 141 -2.75 5.85 -11.06
C SER A 141 -3.17 7.29 -11.36
N PHE A 142 -2.20 8.20 -11.31
CA PHE A 142 -2.37 9.62 -11.57
C PHE A 142 -1.65 10.00 -12.84
N ASN A 143 -2.37 10.57 -13.80
CA ASN A 143 -1.79 11.12 -15.02
C ASN A 143 -1.81 12.65 -14.88
N GLY A 144 -0.75 13.18 -14.27
CA GLY A 144 -0.62 14.60 -13.99
C GLY A 144 -0.18 15.40 -15.22
N ARG A 145 -0.19 16.73 -15.08
CA ARG A 145 0.28 17.62 -16.15
C ARG A 145 1.79 17.49 -16.37
N PHE A 146 2.54 17.28 -15.30
CA PHE A 146 4.01 17.25 -15.32
C PHE A 146 4.60 15.85 -15.16
N PHE A 147 3.89 14.95 -14.48
CA PHE A 147 4.36 13.60 -14.20
C PHE A 147 3.19 12.62 -14.08
N ASP A 148 3.47 11.38 -14.46
CA ASP A 148 2.55 10.26 -14.27
C ASP A 148 3.07 9.41 -13.11
N ILE A 149 2.19 9.10 -12.15
CA ILE A 149 2.51 8.29 -10.98
C ILE A 149 1.64 7.05 -10.99
N THR A 150 2.27 5.88 -10.88
CA THR A 150 1.54 4.62 -10.73
C THR A 150 2.15 3.77 -9.61
N PRO A 151 1.32 3.10 -8.79
CA PRO A 151 1.84 2.08 -7.90
C PRO A 151 2.44 0.92 -8.71
N ILE A 152 3.41 0.24 -8.13
CA ILE A 152 4.05 -0.93 -8.74
C ILE A 152 4.33 -2.02 -7.70
N ILE A 153 4.25 -3.28 -8.13
CA ILE A 153 4.81 -4.41 -7.40
C ILE A 153 6.21 -4.66 -7.95
N PRO A 154 7.26 -4.73 -7.11
CA PRO A 154 8.61 -5.06 -7.58
C PRO A 154 8.64 -6.39 -8.32
N ASP A 155 9.51 -6.50 -9.33
CA ASP A 155 9.75 -7.77 -10.01
C ASP A 155 10.12 -8.87 -9.01
N PHE A 156 9.71 -10.11 -9.31
CA PHE A 156 9.91 -11.24 -8.39
C PHE A 156 11.38 -11.41 -7.98
N THR A 157 12.32 -11.18 -8.90
CA THR A 157 13.77 -11.25 -8.64
C THR A 157 14.27 -10.18 -7.67
N SER A 158 13.59 -9.05 -7.61
CA SER A 158 13.87 -7.97 -6.65
C SER A 158 13.14 -8.18 -5.32
N LEU A 159 11.90 -8.69 -5.40
CA LEU A 159 11.01 -8.91 -4.26
C LEU A 159 11.46 -10.11 -3.41
N TRP A 160 11.87 -11.19 -4.04
CA TRP A 160 12.13 -12.48 -3.40
C TRP A 160 13.58 -12.92 -3.59
N ASN A 161 14.25 -13.25 -2.50
CA ASN A 161 15.54 -13.90 -2.53
C ASN A 161 15.32 -15.42 -2.65
N ALA A 162 15.52 -15.96 -3.86
CA ALA A 162 15.34 -17.39 -4.13
C ALA A 162 16.30 -18.28 -3.34
N SER A 163 17.57 -17.86 -3.18
CA SER A 163 18.61 -18.64 -2.51
C SER A 163 18.39 -18.75 -1.00
N ALA A 164 17.96 -17.65 -0.37
CA ALA A 164 17.72 -17.60 1.07
C ALA A 164 16.24 -17.75 1.45
N PHE A 165 15.37 -17.90 0.45
CA PHE A 165 13.94 -18.17 0.59
C PHE A 165 13.18 -17.17 1.47
N HIS A 166 13.44 -15.88 1.25
CA HIS A 166 12.76 -14.82 1.98
C HIS A 166 12.55 -13.56 1.14
N ILE A 167 11.64 -12.71 1.60
CA ILE A 167 11.37 -11.40 0.99
C ILE A 167 12.58 -10.49 1.19
N ASN A 168 12.85 -9.62 0.23
CA ASN A 168 13.82 -8.55 0.38
C ASN A 168 13.40 -7.57 1.49
N ALA A 169 14.38 -7.15 2.30
CA ALA A 169 14.17 -6.27 3.44
C ALA A 169 13.53 -4.92 3.09
N ASP A 170 13.73 -4.42 1.88
CA ASP A 170 13.13 -3.14 1.45
C ASP A 170 11.60 -3.21 1.33
N TYR A 171 11.05 -4.39 0.99
CA TYR A 171 9.62 -4.54 0.70
C TYR A 171 8.84 -5.31 1.76
N ALA A 172 9.53 -6.12 2.57
CA ALA A 172 8.95 -7.07 3.51
C ALA A 172 7.92 -6.46 4.47
N ARG A 173 8.03 -5.16 4.77
CA ARG A 173 7.16 -4.43 5.70
C ARG A 173 5.92 -3.82 5.04
N GLN A 174 5.98 -3.55 3.73
CA GLN A 174 4.99 -2.75 3.00
C GLN A 174 4.01 -3.64 2.23
N ILE A 175 4.52 -4.69 1.56
CA ILE A 175 3.73 -5.51 0.64
C ILE A 175 3.20 -6.75 1.37
N PRO A 176 1.90 -7.05 1.27
CA PRO A 176 1.36 -8.31 1.77
C PRO A 176 1.74 -9.45 0.81
N ILE A 177 2.45 -10.44 1.34
CA ILE A 177 2.91 -11.60 0.55
C ILE A 177 1.90 -12.73 0.67
N THR A 178 1.04 -12.82 -0.34
CA THR A 178 -0.02 -13.82 -0.46
C THR A 178 0.47 -15.25 -0.24
N ALA A 179 1.66 -15.60 -0.75
CA ALA A 179 2.21 -16.95 -0.62
C ALA A 179 2.48 -17.34 0.84
N ILE A 180 2.94 -16.40 1.67
CA ILE A 180 3.17 -16.65 3.10
C ILE A 180 1.84 -16.87 3.82
N ILE A 181 0.83 -16.04 3.54
CA ILE A 181 -0.49 -16.15 4.17
C ILE A 181 -1.15 -17.48 3.78
N LEU A 182 -1.05 -17.88 2.50
CA LEU A 182 -1.56 -19.15 2.00
C LEU A 182 -0.85 -20.33 2.65
N ASP A 183 0.48 -20.28 2.78
CA ASP A 183 1.26 -21.30 3.45
C ASP A 183 0.85 -21.47 4.93
N GLN A 184 0.54 -20.37 5.61
CA GLN A 184 0.04 -20.42 6.99
C GLN A 184 -1.36 -21.04 7.08
N LEU A 185 -2.27 -20.70 6.15
CA LEU A 185 -3.58 -21.33 6.09
C LEU A 185 -3.49 -22.83 5.80
N HIS A 186 -2.61 -23.23 4.88
CA HIS A 186 -2.31 -24.64 4.62
C HIS A 186 -1.75 -25.32 5.88
N HIS A 187 -0.77 -24.71 6.55
CA HIS A 187 -0.20 -25.27 7.78
C HIS A 187 -1.25 -25.47 8.88
N PHE A 188 -2.17 -24.51 9.04
CA PHE A 188 -3.28 -24.61 9.97
C PHE A 188 -4.23 -25.76 9.63
N ALA A 189 -4.47 -26.00 8.35
CA ALA A 189 -5.35 -27.04 7.85
C ALA A 189 -4.76 -28.45 7.98
N THR A 190 -3.44 -28.59 7.85
CA THR A 190 -2.75 -29.89 7.87
C THR A 190 -2.01 -30.19 9.17
N SER A 191 -2.04 -29.29 10.16
CA SER A 191 -1.39 -29.54 11.45
C SER A 191 -2.11 -30.64 12.23
N ASP A 192 -1.33 -31.56 12.80
CA ASP A 192 -1.81 -32.61 13.71
C ASP A 192 -2.12 -32.08 15.13
N ASP A 193 -1.97 -30.76 15.36
CA ASP A 193 -2.29 -30.13 16.65
C ASP A 193 -3.73 -30.43 17.06
N THR A 194 -3.89 -31.17 18.15
CA THR A 194 -5.19 -31.58 18.70
C THR A 194 -5.97 -30.39 19.26
N ASP A 195 -5.28 -29.37 19.77
CA ASP A 195 -5.90 -28.11 20.21
C ASP A 195 -5.73 -27.02 19.16
N SER A 196 -6.76 -26.85 18.34
CA SER A 196 -6.78 -25.84 17.30
C SER A 196 -6.67 -24.39 17.81
N PHE A 197 -7.08 -24.14 19.05
CA PHE A 197 -7.04 -22.82 19.66
C PHE A 197 -5.62 -22.44 20.12
N GLN A 198 -4.74 -23.43 20.33
CA GLN A 198 -3.32 -23.23 20.67
C GLN A 198 -2.40 -23.21 19.45
N PHE A 199 -2.95 -23.36 18.24
CA PHE A 199 -2.17 -23.32 17.02
C PHE A 199 -1.38 -22.00 16.91
N GLN A 200 -0.08 -22.13 16.63
CA GLN A 200 0.84 -21.01 16.52
C GLN A 200 0.96 -20.53 15.07
N TRP A 201 0.37 -19.37 14.79
CA TRP A 201 0.56 -18.68 13.52
C TRP A 201 2.01 -18.24 13.35
N TYR A 202 2.52 -18.42 12.13
CA TYR A 202 3.89 -18.11 11.73
C TYR A 202 4.95 -18.92 12.49
N GLY A 203 4.59 -19.94 13.27
CA GLY A 203 5.55 -20.83 13.94
C GLY A 203 6.46 -21.56 12.96
N ASN A 204 5.87 -22.01 11.86
CA ASN A 204 6.54 -22.69 10.77
C ASN A 204 6.04 -22.09 9.44
N VAL A 205 6.95 -21.44 8.72
CA VAL A 205 6.65 -20.86 7.41
C VAL A 205 7.43 -21.65 6.37
N PHE A 206 6.71 -22.19 5.39
CA PHE A 206 7.23 -23.03 4.32
C PHE A 206 8.05 -24.23 4.80
N SER A 207 7.59 -24.90 5.86
CA SER A 207 8.27 -26.05 6.48
C SER A 207 9.60 -25.74 7.14
N GLN A 208 10.00 -24.48 7.30
CA GLN A 208 11.23 -24.11 7.98
C GLN A 208 10.99 -23.96 9.49
N SER A 209 11.91 -24.51 10.30
CA SER A 209 11.84 -24.39 11.76
C SER A 209 11.96 -22.93 12.20
N SER A 210 11.40 -22.60 13.38
CA SER A 210 11.39 -21.23 13.90
C SER A 210 12.78 -20.62 14.08
N GLN A 211 13.82 -21.44 14.30
CA GLN A 211 15.22 -21.01 14.41
C GLN A 211 15.94 -20.94 13.05
N GLY A 212 15.47 -21.66 12.03
CA GLY A 212 16.07 -21.66 10.68
C GLY A 212 15.47 -20.63 9.73
N TYR A 213 14.47 -19.88 10.18
CA TYR A 213 13.67 -18.99 9.35
C TYR A 213 14.13 -17.53 9.42
N ASN A 214 14.07 -16.82 8.28
CA ASN A 214 14.40 -15.40 8.22
C ASN A 214 13.27 -14.52 8.78
N LYS A 215 13.58 -13.70 9.80
CA LYS A 215 12.68 -12.74 10.45
C LYS A 215 11.90 -11.83 9.48
N LEU A 216 12.40 -11.60 8.27
CA LEU A 216 11.75 -10.79 7.22
C LEU A 216 10.41 -11.35 6.74
N ASN A 217 10.24 -12.66 6.74
CA ASN A 217 8.98 -13.25 6.29
C ASN A 217 7.86 -13.08 7.38
N ARG A 218 8.22 -12.62 8.59
CA ARG A 218 7.35 -12.37 9.76
C ARG A 218 7.15 -10.88 10.07
N ILE A 219 7.48 -9.96 9.17
CA ILE A 219 7.33 -8.52 9.44
C ILE A 219 6.28 -7.83 8.56
N GLY A 220 5.56 -8.57 7.72
CA GLY A 220 4.65 -7.95 6.76
C GLY A 220 3.36 -7.37 7.35
N PRO A 221 2.56 -6.67 6.51
CA PRO A 221 1.29 -6.06 6.90
C PRO A 221 0.30 -7.01 7.56
N GLN A 222 0.36 -8.31 7.24
CA GLN A 222 -0.47 -9.36 7.84
C GLN A 222 -0.47 -9.38 9.37
N LEU A 223 0.60 -8.90 10.01
CA LEU A 223 0.70 -8.81 11.46
C LEU A 223 -0.02 -7.60 12.09
N CYS A 224 -0.47 -6.64 11.28
CA CYS A 224 -1.23 -5.48 11.72
C CYS A 224 -2.70 -5.82 11.98
N GLY A 225 -3.20 -6.92 11.42
CA GLY A 225 -4.51 -7.50 11.71
C GLY A 225 -4.44 -8.55 12.82
N SER A 226 -5.55 -8.72 13.56
CA SER A 226 -5.68 -9.81 14.52
C SER A 226 -6.07 -11.12 13.82
N LEU A 227 -5.52 -12.24 14.28
CA LEU A 227 -5.93 -13.59 13.85
C LEU A 227 -6.74 -14.33 14.93
N PHE A 228 -7.31 -13.59 15.88
CA PHE A 228 -8.14 -14.16 16.92
C PHE A 228 -9.32 -14.93 16.33
N SER A 229 -9.68 -16.07 16.90
CA SER A 229 -10.92 -16.79 16.57
C SER A 229 -11.38 -17.59 17.76
N THR A 230 -12.69 -17.82 17.90
CA THR A 230 -13.23 -18.62 19.01
C THR A 230 -12.91 -20.10 18.81
N PRO A 231 -12.74 -20.90 19.88
CA PRO A 231 -12.41 -22.32 19.76
C PRO A 231 -13.35 -23.11 18.85
N GLN A 232 -14.66 -22.83 18.93
CA GLN A 232 -15.67 -23.46 18.09
C GLN A 232 -15.45 -23.13 16.61
N GLN A 233 -15.19 -21.85 16.30
CA GLN A 233 -14.91 -21.42 14.93
C GLN A 233 -13.63 -22.06 14.39
N THR A 234 -12.58 -22.11 15.20
CA THR A 234 -11.30 -22.69 14.81
C THR A 234 -11.43 -24.18 14.49
N ALA A 235 -12.21 -24.93 15.28
CA ALA A 235 -12.48 -26.34 15.01
C ALA A 235 -13.28 -26.56 13.71
N SER A 236 -14.35 -25.80 13.51
CA SER A 236 -15.16 -25.88 12.28
C SER A 236 -14.37 -25.47 11.04
N ALA A 237 -13.59 -24.40 11.12
CA ALA A 237 -12.75 -23.94 10.03
C ALA A 237 -11.64 -24.93 9.69
N ARG A 238 -11.00 -25.55 10.69
CA ARG A 238 -9.98 -26.57 10.44
C ARG A 238 -10.56 -27.76 9.68
N ALA A 239 -11.71 -28.28 10.10
CA ALA A 239 -12.36 -29.40 9.42
C ALA A 239 -12.71 -29.08 7.94
N PHE A 240 -13.13 -27.84 7.66
CA PHE A 240 -13.36 -27.40 6.30
C PHE A 240 -12.06 -27.31 5.49
N TRP A 241 -11.06 -26.56 5.99
CA TRP A 241 -9.84 -26.32 5.23
C TRP A 241 -8.98 -27.57 5.06
N SER A 242 -8.99 -28.51 6.02
CA SER A 242 -8.32 -29.80 5.87
C SER A 242 -8.91 -30.60 4.70
N SER A 243 -10.23 -30.53 4.49
CA SER A 243 -10.87 -31.15 3.32
C SER A 243 -10.51 -30.45 2.01
N VAL A 244 -10.40 -29.11 2.02
CA VAL A 244 -10.04 -28.31 0.83
C VAL A 244 -8.59 -28.54 0.40
N PHE A 245 -7.68 -28.68 1.37
CA PHE A 245 -6.27 -28.97 1.12
C PHE A 245 -5.96 -30.47 1.08
N ALA A 246 -6.97 -31.35 1.06
CA ALA A 246 -6.76 -32.78 0.94
C ALA A 246 -6.02 -33.10 -0.37
N GLY A 247 -4.81 -33.67 -0.25
CA GLY A 247 -3.94 -33.97 -1.39
C GLY A 247 -3.14 -32.78 -1.93
N ALA A 248 -3.29 -31.59 -1.36
CA ALA A 248 -2.35 -30.50 -1.59
C ALA A 248 -1.05 -30.79 -0.85
N THR A 249 0.08 -30.61 -1.53
CA THR A 249 1.40 -30.74 -0.93
C THR A 249 2.20 -29.47 -1.20
N ARG A 250 3.07 -29.10 -0.24
CA ARG A 250 4.09 -28.08 -0.48
C ARG A 250 5.02 -28.61 -1.57
N VAL A 251 4.99 -27.99 -2.76
CA VAL A 251 5.90 -28.34 -3.85
C VAL A 251 7.06 -27.36 -3.84
N ASN A 252 8.27 -27.87 -4.10
CA ASN A 252 9.42 -27.01 -4.33
C ASN A 252 9.18 -26.24 -5.64
N ALA A 253 9.29 -24.90 -5.61
CA ALA A 253 9.12 -24.09 -6.82
C ALA A 253 10.16 -24.41 -7.91
N ALA A 254 11.24 -25.11 -7.57
CA ALA A 254 12.22 -25.65 -8.52
C ALA A 254 11.75 -26.93 -9.25
N ASP A 255 10.72 -27.62 -8.76
CA ASP A 255 10.12 -28.77 -9.45
C ASP A 255 9.00 -28.28 -10.38
N GLU A 256 9.23 -28.38 -11.70
CA GLU A 256 8.36 -27.89 -12.78
C GLU A 256 6.94 -28.51 -12.84
N THR A 257 6.59 -29.41 -11.92
CA THR A 257 5.34 -30.19 -11.93
C THR A 257 4.25 -29.65 -10.99
N ALA A 258 4.51 -28.54 -10.29
CA ALA A 258 3.57 -27.99 -9.32
C ALA A 258 2.27 -27.48 -9.98
N ARG A 259 1.17 -28.22 -9.78
CA ARG A 259 -0.18 -27.75 -10.16
C ARG A 259 -0.74 -26.88 -9.04
N PHE A 260 -1.08 -25.64 -9.36
CA PHE A 260 -1.83 -24.77 -8.46
C PHE A 260 -3.24 -25.33 -8.28
N THR A 261 -3.63 -25.72 -7.06
CA THR A 261 -5.01 -26.08 -6.76
C THR A 261 -5.83 -24.81 -6.66
N SER A 262 -6.95 -24.74 -7.39
CA SER A 262 -7.76 -23.53 -7.48
C SER A 262 -8.33 -23.11 -6.11
N ILE A 263 -8.07 -21.86 -5.68
CA ILE A 263 -8.51 -21.29 -4.38
C ILE A 263 -9.96 -20.74 -4.47
N LEU A 264 -10.79 -21.27 -5.36
CA LEU A 264 -12.15 -20.73 -5.63
C LEU A 264 -13.05 -20.66 -4.40
N ASN A 265 -12.86 -21.55 -3.42
CA ASN A 265 -13.68 -21.60 -2.21
C ASN A 265 -13.50 -20.37 -1.30
N LEU A 266 -12.40 -19.63 -1.43
CA LEU A 266 -12.14 -18.40 -0.68
C LEU A 266 -13.17 -17.30 -0.99
N PHE A 267 -13.61 -17.21 -2.25
CA PHE A 267 -14.39 -16.07 -2.74
C PHE A 267 -15.85 -16.10 -2.27
N VAL A 268 -16.42 -17.29 -2.05
CA VAL A 268 -17.79 -17.45 -1.55
C VAL A 268 -17.92 -16.88 -0.14
N HIS A 269 -16.96 -17.16 0.74
CA HIS A 269 -16.98 -16.67 2.13
C HIS A 269 -16.84 -15.14 2.18
N MET A 270 -15.95 -14.58 1.35
CA MET A 270 -15.69 -13.15 1.34
C MET A 270 -16.81 -12.34 0.67
N HIS A 271 -17.59 -12.95 -0.22
CA HIS A 271 -18.81 -12.34 -0.73
C HIS A 271 -19.85 -12.13 0.39
N ASN A 272 -20.08 -13.14 1.23
CA ASN A 272 -20.98 -13.02 2.39
C ASN A 272 -20.44 -12.06 3.45
N TYR A 273 -19.14 -12.11 3.73
CA TYR A 273 -18.46 -11.14 4.62
C TYR A 273 -18.75 -9.70 4.20
N SER A 274 -18.62 -9.39 2.91
CA SER A 274 -18.79 -8.03 2.39
C SER A 274 -20.22 -7.50 2.52
N LYS A 275 -21.23 -8.37 2.62
CA LYS A 275 -22.63 -7.95 2.82
C LYS A 275 -22.85 -7.26 4.17
N TYR A 276 -22.06 -7.58 5.18
CA TYR A 276 -22.14 -6.96 6.51
C TYR A 276 -21.48 -5.57 6.58
N PHE A 277 -20.97 -5.08 5.45
CA PHE A 277 -20.37 -3.76 5.35
C PHE A 277 -21.09 -2.94 4.28
N ASN A 278 -21.68 -1.82 4.71
CA ASN A 278 -22.29 -0.83 3.83
C ASN A 278 -21.24 -0.23 2.88
N GLY A 279 -21.63 0.09 1.65
CA GLY A 279 -20.73 0.65 0.65
C GLY A 279 -19.73 -0.36 0.05
N SER A 280 -19.92 -1.66 0.27
CA SER A 280 -19.15 -2.69 -0.42
C SER A 280 -19.44 -2.71 -1.92
N VAL A 281 -18.39 -2.78 -2.75
CA VAL A 281 -18.51 -2.67 -4.21
C VAL A 281 -17.64 -3.72 -4.92
N PRO A 282 -18.01 -4.15 -6.15
CA PRO A 282 -17.13 -5.00 -6.94
C PRO A 282 -15.85 -4.26 -7.32
N LEU A 283 -14.72 -4.95 -7.36
CA LEU A 283 -13.42 -4.36 -7.67
C LEU A 283 -13.39 -3.69 -9.05
N SER A 284 -14.20 -4.18 -10.00
CA SER A 284 -14.38 -3.57 -11.32
C SER A 284 -14.94 -2.15 -11.29
N SER A 285 -15.67 -1.77 -10.25
CA SER A 285 -16.20 -0.41 -10.08
C SER A 285 -15.13 0.61 -9.66
N ILE A 286 -14.02 0.14 -9.10
CA ILE A 286 -12.90 1.00 -8.70
C ILE A 286 -12.03 1.26 -9.91
N LEU A 287 -11.97 2.52 -10.35
CA LEU A 287 -11.24 2.92 -11.54
C LEU A 287 -9.72 2.78 -11.36
N PRO A 288 -8.99 2.32 -12.39
CA PRO A 288 -7.53 2.19 -12.31
C PRO A 288 -6.80 3.53 -12.38
N THR A 289 -7.47 4.59 -12.83
CA THR A 289 -6.98 5.97 -12.87
C THR A 289 -7.94 6.82 -12.04
N GLY A 290 -7.40 7.68 -11.17
CA GLY A 290 -8.21 8.33 -10.14
C GLY A 290 -7.74 9.73 -9.79
N LEU A 291 -8.23 10.23 -8.66
CA LEU A 291 -8.16 11.63 -8.22
C LEU A 291 -6.74 12.15 -7.92
N GLY A 292 -5.73 11.26 -7.88
CA GLY A 292 -4.34 11.66 -7.62
C GLY A 292 -3.84 11.46 -6.21
N ALA A 293 -4.54 10.67 -5.37
CA ALA A 293 -4.07 10.37 -4.01
C ALA A 293 -2.63 9.79 -3.98
N VAL A 294 -2.24 9.05 -5.03
CA VAL A 294 -0.89 8.53 -5.21
C VAL A 294 0.20 9.60 -5.34
N ALA A 295 -0.13 10.83 -5.72
CA ALA A 295 0.83 11.92 -5.81
C ALA A 295 1.13 12.57 -4.45
N VAL A 296 0.29 12.32 -3.45
CA VAL A 296 0.50 12.75 -2.07
C VAL A 296 1.29 11.68 -1.33
N ARG A 297 2.50 12.03 -0.90
CA ARG A 297 3.35 11.13 -0.10
C ARG A 297 3.22 11.46 1.38
N GLY A 298 3.10 10.44 2.21
CA GLY A 298 3.24 10.55 3.66
C GLY A 298 4.71 10.37 4.07
N VAL A 299 5.19 11.24 4.93
CA VAL A 299 6.51 11.15 5.56
C VAL A 299 6.32 11.02 7.07
N PRO A 300 6.56 9.81 7.62
CA PRO A 300 6.50 9.59 9.07
C PRO A 300 7.53 10.44 9.81
N SER A 301 7.15 10.97 10.98
CA SER A 301 8.07 11.69 11.86
C SER A 301 9.13 10.76 12.43
N VAL A 302 10.38 11.21 12.47
CA VAL A 302 11.50 10.49 13.09
C VAL A 302 11.37 10.55 14.61
N ASN A 303 10.68 9.58 15.19
CA ASN A 303 10.54 9.41 16.63
C ASN A 303 10.67 7.93 17.02
N GLU A 304 10.80 7.66 18.32
CA GLU A 304 10.99 6.29 18.84
C GLU A 304 9.84 5.35 18.45
N ALA A 305 8.59 5.84 18.47
CA ALA A 305 7.42 5.04 18.12
C ALA A 305 7.45 4.59 16.65
N THR A 306 7.73 5.50 15.72
CA THR A 306 7.90 5.19 14.29
C THR A 306 9.05 4.21 14.08
N ARG A 307 10.18 4.42 14.77
CA ARG A 307 11.37 3.58 14.64
C ARG A 307 11.13 2.17 15.16
N SER A 308 10.61 2.01 16.37
CA SER A 308 10.31 0.70 16.96
C SER A 308 9.24 -0.05 16.17
N PHE A 309 8.27 0.67 15.60
CA PHE A 309 7.29 0.03 14.72
C PHE A 309 7.91 -0.45 13.40
N LEU A 310 8.78 0.36 12.76
CA LEU A 310 9.45 -0.02 11.52
C LEU A 310 10.52 -1.11 11.73
N TYR A 311 11.20 -1.07 12.87
CA TYR A 311 12.29 -1.97 13.26
C TYR A 311 11.96 -2.68 14.59
N PRO A 312 10.97 -3.59 14.58
CA PRO A 312 10.49 -4.25 15.78
C PRO A 312 11.55 -5.16 16.40
N THR A 313 11.43 -5.43 17.68
CA THR A 313 12.21 -6.47 18.35
C THR A 313 11.78 -7.87 17.89
N ASN A 314 12.60 -8.90 18.10
CA ASN A 314 12.21 -10.29 17.79
C ASN A 314 10.92 -10.71 18.52
N ALA A 315 10.74 -10.25 19.76
CA ALA A 315 9.55 -10.52 20.57
C ALA A 315 8.27 -9.95 19.94
N GLU A 316 8.35 -8.92 19.11
CA GLU A 316 7.21 -8.29 18.43
C GLU A 316 6.85 -8.96 17.09
N ILE A 317 7.66 -9.90 16.61
CA ILE A 317 7.44 -10.65 15.36
C ILE A 317 7.47 -12.18 15.57
N GLU A 318 7.63 -12.63 16.81
CA GLU A 318 7.59 -14.04 17.18
C GLU A 318 6.22 -14.67 16.88
N PRO A 319 6.18 -16.00 16.65
CA PRO A 319 4.94 -16.75 16.50
C PRO A 319 3.94 -16.47 17.63
N PHE A 320 2.65 -16.60 17.33
CA PHE A 320 1.60 -16.30 18.31
C PHE A 320 0.41 -17.24 18.15
N THR A 321 -0.27 -17.52 19.26
CA THR A 321 -1.40 -18.43 19.30
C THR A 321 -2.65 -17.82 18.67
N SER A 322 -3.50 -18.69 18.11
CA SER A 322 -4.82 -18.32 17.58
C SER A 322 -5.76 -17.70 18.62
N SER A 323 -5.47 -17.92 19.90
CA SER A 323 -6.18 -17.34 21.05
C SER A 323 -5.86 -15.86 21.32
N ARG A 324 -4.82 -15.30 20.69
CA ARG A 324 -4.40 -13.92 20.93
C ARG A 324 -5.37 -12.92 20.31
N PHE A 325 -5.94 -12.05 21.15
CA PHE A 325 -6.88 -11.01 20.70
C PHE A 325 -6.21 -9.84 19.94
N ASN A 326 -5.09 -9.34 20.47
CA ASN A 326 -4.42 -8.17 19.91
C ASN A 326 -3.54 -8.52 18.71
N PRO A 327 -3.48 -7.67 17.67
CA PRO A 327 -2.53 -7.85 16.57
C PRO A 327 -1.10 -7.92 17.10
N ARG A 328 -0.23 -8.54 16.31
CA ARG A 328 1.18 -8.73 16.69
C ARG A 328 1.97 -7.43 16.52
N ARG A 329 1.66 -6.65 15.47
CA ARG A 329 2.21 -5.32 15.21
C ARG A 329 1.10 -4.27 15.21
N LEU A 330 0.81 -3.68 16.37
CA LEU A 330 -0.14 -2.57 16.46
C LEU A 330 0.52 -1.26 16.01
N ILE A 331 -0.16 -0.47 15.17
CA ILE A 331 0.32 0.84 14.76
C ILE A 331 0.36 1.77 15.99
N PRO A 332 1.52 2.36 16.33
CA PRO A 332 1.64 3.18 17.54
C PRO A 332 0.76 4.43 17.48
N LEU A 333 0.16 4.79 18.61
CA LEU A 333 -0.63 6.03 18.73
C LEU A 333 0.23 7.29 18.57
N ALA A 334 1.48 7.23 19.02
CA ALA A 334 2.43 8.34 18.90
C ALA A 334 3.10 8.44 17.52
N MET A 335 2.81 7.51 16.60
CA MET A 335 3.28 7.64 15.23
C MET A 335 2.54 8.80 14.57
N SER A 336 3.30 9.75 13.99
CA SER A 336 2.74 10.86 13.24
C SER A 336 3.28 10.88 11.82
N VAL A 337 2.44 11.27 10.87
CA VAL A 337 2.78 11.30 9.44
C VAL A 337 2.40 12.67 8.88
N THR A 338 3.33 13.29 8.18
CA THR A 338 3.08 14.53 7.43
C THR A 338 2.86 14.19 5.97
N PHE A 339 1.71 14.55 5.41
CA PHE A 339 1.39 14.34 4.00
C PHE A 339 1.77 15.56 3.19
N GLN A 340 2.42 15.35 2.05
CA GLN A 340 2.98 16.42 1.24
C GLN A 340 2.99 16.05 -0.26
N HIS A 341 2.89 17.06 -1.12
CA HIS A 341 3.04 16.89 -2.58
C HIS A 341 3.62 18.15 -3.23
N CYS A 342 4.08 17.99 -4.46
CA CYS A 342 4.63 19.07 -5.30
C CYS A 342 3.70 19.48 -6.44
N GLU A 343 2.55 18.81 -6.64
CA GLU A 343 1.57 19.18 -7.67
C GLU A 343 0.72 20.37 -7.22
N TYR A 344 0.64 21.41 -8.04
CA TYR A 344 -0.11 22.64 -7.74
C TYR A 344 -1.44 22.69 -8.52
N GLU A 345 -1.49 22.08 -9.71
CA GLU A 345 -2.66 22.09 -10.59
C GLU A 345 -3.15 20.66 -10.87
N GLY A 346 -4.42 20.38 -10.55
CA GLY A 346 -5.08 19.12 -10.90
C GLY A 346 -5.22 18.10 -9.78
N LEU A 347 -4.76 18.42 -8.56
CA LEU A 347 -4.98 17.59 -7.37
C LEU A 347 -6.01 18.26 -6.46
N ASP A 348 -7.13 17.57 -6.22
CA ASP A 348 -8.23 18.06 -5.38
C ASP A 348 -7.95 17.76 -3.89
N GLU A 349 -8.55 18.53 -2.98
CA GLU A 349 -8.52 18.27 -1.54
C GLU A 349 -9.05 16.87 -1.20
N GLU A 350 -9.97 16.35 -2.01
CA GLU A 350 -10.45 14.98 -1.86
C GLU A 350 -9.29 13.97 -1.99
N ALA A 351 -8.39 14.14 -2.96
CA ALA A 351 -7.23 13.27 -3.13
C ALA A 351 -6.30 13.29 -1.90
N GLU A 352 -6.12 14.46 -1.28
CA GLU A 352 -5.36 14.60 -0.03
C GLU A 352 -6.02 13.82 1.11
N ARG A 353 -7.36 13.90 1.23
CA ARG A 353 -8.11 13.15 2.25
C ARG A 353 -7.99 11.64 2.04
N TYR A 354 -8.06 11.16 0.80
CA TYR A 354 -7.82 9.74 0.48
C TYR A 354 -6.41 9.30 0.87
N ALA A 355 -5.39 10.11 0.57
CA ALA A 355 -4.01 9.81 0.95
C ALA A 355 -3.81 9.77 2.46
N ILE A 356 -4.39 10.73 3.19
CA ILE A 356 -4.35 10.80 4.66
C ILE A 356 -5.04 9.60 5.29
N VAL A 357 -6.19 9.15 4.76
CA VAL A 357 -6.89 7.99 5.31
C VAL A 357 -6.12 6.71 5.00
N ALA A 358 -5.72 6.52 3.76
CA ALA A 358 -5.26 5.22 3.28
C ALA A 358 -3.78 4.92 3.58
N HIS A 359 -2.94 5.94 3.77
CA HIS A 359 -1.50 5.79 4.05
C HIS A 359 -0.77 4.91 3.02
N THR A 360 -1.19 4.92 1.75
CA THR A 360 -0.68 3.97 0.76
C THR A 360 0.67 4.38 0.17
N ASN A 361 0.97 5.68 0.11
CA ASN A 361 2.24 6.19 -0.39
C ASN A 361 3.11 6.72 0.77
N LEU A 362 3.64 5.81 1.60
CA LEU A 362 4.54 6.16 2.70
C LEU A 362 5.99 6.08 2.27
N ARG A 363 6.69 7.21 2.37
CA ARG A 363 8.14 7.29 2.22
C ARG A 363 8.79 7.28 3.60
N TRP A 364 9.27 6.12 4.01
CA TRP A 364 10.02 5.95 5.25
C TRP A 364 11.32 6.75 5.20
N PRO A 365 11.62 7.60 6.21
CA PRO A 365 12.78 8.47 6.19
C PRO A 365 14.09 7.68 6.33
N LEU A 366 15.12 8.13 5.61
CA LEU A 366 16.48 7.55 5.63
C LEU A 366 17.21 7.75 6.97
N GLU A 367 16.69 8.62 7.84
CA GLU A 367 17.28 8.94 9.15
C GLU A 367 16.81 8.00 10.28
N ASN A 368 15.90 7.07 9.98
CA ASN A 368 15.58 6.00 10.91
C ASN A 368 16.74 5.00 10.92
N GLY A 369 17.81 5.29 11.68
CA GLY A 369 19.03 4.47 11.72
C GLY A 369 18.77 3.00 12.08
N ASP A 370 19.76 2.14 11.80
CA ASP A 370 19.68 0.70 12.07
C ASP A 370 19.31 0.43 13.53
N GLN A 371 18.32 -0.44 13.74
CA GLN A 371 17.82 -0.82 15.06
C GLN A 371 17.44 -2.30 15.02
N ASN A 372 17.61 -3.02 16.14
CA ASN A 372 17.25 -4.44 16.28
C ASN A 372 17.78 -5.33 15.13
N GLU A 373 18.99 -5.02 14.65
CA GLU A 373 19.67 -5.73 13.54
C GLU A 373 18.83 -5.75 12.26
N TRP A 374 18.02 -4.73 12.02
CA TRP A 374 17.32 -4.54 10.76
C TRP A 374 18.11 -3.64 9.84
N THR A 375 18.08 -3.96 8.55
CA THR A 375 18.58 -3.06 7.51
C THR A 375 17.60 -1.93 7.28
N LEU A 376 18.16 -0.74 7.08
CA LEU A 376 17.42 0.44 6.65
C LEU A 376 16.66 0.21 5.34
N VAL A 377 15.46 0.77 5.21
CA VAL A 377 14.66 0.67 3.99
C VAL A 377 15.18 1.66 2.97
N ASN A 378 15.64 1.18 1.82
CA ASN A 378 16.13 2.05 0.77
C ASN A 378 14.98 2.77 0.06
N SER A 379 14.77 4.05 0.39
CA SER A 379 13.69 4.85 -0.23
C SER A 379 13.83 5.02 -1.74
N CYS A 380 15.05 4.95 -2.30
CA CYS A 380 15.28 5.02 -3.74
C CYS A 380 14.82 3.76 -4.49
N VAL A 381 14.68 2.64 -3.77
CA VAL A 381 14.20 1.37 -4.33
C VAL A 381 12.68 1.33 -4.30
N THR A 382 12.08 1.79 -3.19
CA THR A 382 10.62 1.82 -3.00
C THR A 382 9.93 2.98 -3.71
N HIS A 383 10.63 4.08 -4.01
CA HIS A 383 10.11 5.24 -4.74
C HIS A 383 11.07 5.58 -5.89
N ARG A 384 10.61 5.38 -7.13
CA ARG A 384 11.41 5.60 -8.35
C ARG A 384 10.85 6.78 -9.14
N GLY A 385 11.76 7.59 -9.68
CA GLY A 385 11.43 8.77 -10.48
C GLY A 385 11.73 10.09 -9.77
N ASP A 386 11.89 11.14 -10.56
CA ASP A 386 12.39 12.44 -10.10
C ASP A 386 11.38 13.22 -9.26
N VAL A 387 10.08 12.90 -9.39
CA VAL A 387 9.01 13.59 -8.64
C VAL A 387 9.23 13.51 -7.12
N TRP A 388 9.84 12.41 -6.65
CA TRP A 388 10.12 12.21 -5.24
C TRP A 388 11.28 13.08 -4.73
N SER A 389 12.00 13.76 -5.61
CA SER A 389 13.07 14.70 -5.23
C SER A 389 12.63 16.16 -5.34
N PHE A 390 11.43 16.43 -5.85
CA PHE A 390 10.93 17.79 -6.01
C PHE A 390 10.59 18.43 -4.67
N MET A 391 10.71 19.76 -4.63
CA MET A 391 10.32 20.58 -3.50
C MET A 391 8.79 20.54 -3.36
N CYS A 392 8.32 20.04 -2.21
CA CYS A 392 6.90 20.12 -1.86
C CYS A 392 6.55 21.56 -1.47
N HIS A 393 5.33 22.00 -1.81
CA HIS A 393 4.83 23.33 -1.45
C HIS A 393 3.52 23.26 -0.65
N ARG A 394 2.86 22.10 -0.60
CA ARG A 394 1.65 21.85 0.18
C ARG A 394 1.89 20.72 1.17
N PHE A 395 1.48 20.94 2.42
CA PHE A 395 1.74 20.08 3.55
C PHE A 395 0.51 20.01 4.46
N SER A 396 0.22 18.82 4.99
CA SER A 396 -0.69 18.65 6.11
C SER A 396 -0.01 19.07 7.42
N ASN A 397 -0.81 19.37 8.45
CA ASN A 397 -0.31 19.25 9.81
C ASN A 397 0.09 17.78 10.09
N PRO A 398 1.02 17.50 11.04
CA PRO A 398 1.33 16.14 11.43
C PRO A 398 0.07 15.39 11.87
N VAL A 399 -0.29 14.36 11.12
CA VAL A 399 -1.45 13.51 11.40
C VAL A 399 -0.99 12.43 12.39
N VAL A 400 -1.49 12.51 13.62
CA VAL A 400 -1.30 11.45 14.62
C VAL A 400 -2.21 10.28 14.24
N SER A 401 -1.73 9.05 14.47
CA SER A 401 -2.41 7.79 14.11
C SER A 401 -3.94 7.86 14.23
N LEU A 402 -4.62 7.61 13.10
CA LEU A 402 -6.08 7.64 12.98
C LEU A 402 -6.75 6.33 13.43
N HIS A 403 -6.00 5.42 14.05
CA HIS A 403 -6.44 4.08 14.44
C HIS A 403 -7.82 4.06 15.12
N PHE A 404 -7.99 4.82 16.21
CA PHE A 404 -9.23 4.79 16.99
C PHE A 404 -10.39 5.44 16.26
N GLN A 405 -10.14 6.53 15.55
CA GLN A 405 -11.16 7.26 14.78
C GLN A 405 -11.70 6.38 13.66
N LEU A 406 -10.81 5.67 12.94
CA LEU A 406 -11.21 4.70 11.92
C LEU A 406 -12.07 3.60 12.51
N GLY A 407 -11.68 3.02 13.65
CA GLY A 407 -12.48 2.01 14.34
C GLY A 407 -13.90 2.49 14.68
N GLN A 408 -14.03 3.69 15.24
CA GLN A 408 -15.34 4.28 15.57
C GLN A 408 -16.21 4.52 14.33
N VAL A 409 -15.62 5.00 13.23
CA VAL A 409 -16.35 5.26 11.98
C VAL A 409 -16.81 3.95 11.34
N ILE A 410 -15.99 2.90 11.37
CA ILE A 410 -16.35 1.59 10.82
C ILE A 410 -17.56 1.02 11.55
N VAL A 411 -17.52 1.02 12.88
CA VAL A 411 -18.63 0.52 13.71
C VAL A 411 -19.91 1.31 13.46
N SER A 412 -19.82 2.64 13.38
CA SER A 412 -21.00 3.51 13.32
C SER A 412 -21.62 3.66 11.92
N ARG A 413 -20.83 3.58 10.84
CA ARG A 413 -21.29 3.90 9.48
C ARG A 413 -21.23 2.74 8.50
N TYR A 414 -20.32 1.79 8.72
CA TYR A 414 -20.08 0.72 7.78
C TYR A 414 -20.63 -0.61 8.24
N HIS A 415 -20.51 -0.96 9.52
CA HIS A 415 -20.92 -2.26 10.01
C HIS A 415 -22.46 -2.36 10.15
N LEU A 416 -23.03 -3.41 9.57
CA LEU A 416 -24.43 -3.76 9.69
C LEU A 416 -24.59 -4.89 10.72
N HIS A 417 -25.16 -4.57 11.89
CA HIS A 417 -25.36 -5.55 12.97
C HIS A 417 -26.38 -6.63 12.63
N GLU A 418 -27.38 -6.28 11.82
CA GLU A 418 -28.39 -7.20 11.29
C GLU A 418 -28.53 -6.90 9.80
N LEU A 419 -28.43 -7.94 8.96
CA LEU A 419 -28.92 -7.84 7.60
C LEU A 419 -30.44 -7.82 7.73
N TYR A 420 -31.10 -6.72 7.34
CA TYR A 420 -32.55 -6.72 7.18
C TYR A 420 -32.91 -7.88 6.25
N LEU A 421 -33.55 -8.90 6.82
CA LEU A 421 -34.23 -9.94 6.07
C LEU A 421 -35.50 -9.30 5.52
N ASP A 422 -35.35 -8.52 4.46
CA ASP A 422 -36.47 -8.28 3.55
C ASP A 422 -36.44 -9.39 2.50
N ASP A 423 -37.58 -10.06 2.40
CA ASP A 423 -37.90 -11.26 1.59
C ASP A 423 -37.52 -11.19 0.10
#